data_AF-A0A6A9QEE5-F1
#
_entry.id   AF-A0A6A9QEE5-F1
#
_cell.length_a   1.000
_cell.length_b   1.000
_cell.length_c   1.000
_cell.angle_alpha   90.00
_cell.angle_beta   90.00
_cell.angle_gamma   90.00
#
_symmetry.space_group_name_H-M   'P 1'
#
loop_
_entity.id
_entity.type
_entity.pdbx_description
1 polymer ?
#
loop_
_entity_poly.entity_id
_entity_poly.type
_entity_poly.pdbx_seq_one_letter_code
_entity_poly.pdbx_strand_id
1 'polypeptide(L)'
;MIFYDFIYKIDNFCRYNNPWNIRKEAQTSDKYGFFADKRPIEELVKNSIINLDKPPGPTSHEVAFWIKKMFNLNKVGHGGTLEP
;
A
#
# COMPACT_ATOMS: atom_id res chain seq x y z
N MET A 1 7.72 12.68 -22.09
CA MET A 1 7.08 13.03 -20.80
C MET A 1 7.35 11.89 -19.84
N ILE A 2 7.83 12.17 -18.63
CA ILE A 2 8.29 11.15 -17.68
C ILE A 2 7.23 11.08 -16.57
N PHE A 3 6.42 10.02 -16.54
CA PHE A 3 5.67 9.71 -15.31
C PHE A 3 6.68 9.55 -14.18
N TYR A 4 6.25 9.84 -12.95
CA TYR A 4 7.11 9.62 -11.79
C TYR A 4 7.67 8.19 -11.82
N ASP A 5 9.01 8.06 -11.72
CA ASP A 5 9.74 6.81 -11.98
C ASP A 5 9.19 5.59 -11.26
N PHE A 6 8.59 5.79 -10.09
CA PHE A 6 7.94 4.73 -9.32
C PHE A 6 6.82 4.01 -10.10
N ILE A 7 6.06 4.70 -10.94
CA ILE A 7 5.00 4.09 -11.76
C ILE A 7 5.62 3.09 -12.76
N TYR A 8 6.70 3.48 -13.43
CA TYR A 8 7.41 2.57 -14.33
C TYR A 8 8.06 1.39 -13.60
N LYS A 9 8.53 1.60 -12.36
CA LYS A 9 9.00 0.49 -11.51
C LYS A 9 7.90 -0.52 -11.22
N ILE A 10 6.67 -0.06 -10.95
CA ILE A 10 5.50 -0.94 -10.76
C ILE A 10 5.19 -1.71 -12.05
N ASP A 11 5.07 -1.02 -13.18
CA ASP A 11 4.76 -1.63 -14.47
C ASP A 11 5.79 -2.74 -14.80
N ASN A 12 7.08 -2.46 -14.59
CA ASN A 12 8.13 -3.45 -14.76
C ASN A 12 8.05 -4.62 -13.76
N PHE A 13 7.81 -4.34 -12.47
CA PHE A 13 7.66 -5.37 -11.45
C PHE A 13 6.50 -6.33 -11.76
N CYS A 14 5.36 -5.77 -12.18
CA CYS A 14 4.17 -6.52 -12.57
C CYS A 14 4.29 -7.17 -13.96
N ARG A 15 5.38 -6.90 -14.70
CA ARG A 15 5.57 -7.27 -16.11
C ARG A 15 4.37 -6.86 -16.97
N TYR A 16 3.79 -5.72 -16.65
CA TYR A 16 2.58 -5.20 -17.28
C TYR A 16 2.90 -3.91 -18.01
N ASN A 17 2.70 -3.90 -19.34
CA ASN A 17 2.86 -2.69 -20.14
C ASN A 17 1.55 -1.91 -20.14
N ASN A 18 1.49 -0.84 -19.36
CA ASN A 18 0.27 -0.06 -19.17
C ASN A 18 0.19 1.07 -20.22
N PRO A 19 -0.78 1.07 -21.14
CA PRO A 19 -0.87 2.08 -22.19
C PRO A 19 -1.48 3.38 -21.65
N TRP A 20 -0.62 4.28 -21.17
CA TRP A 20 -1.03 5.59 -20.66
C TRP A 20 -1.41 6.56 -21.79
N ASN A 21 -2.66 7.01 -21.80
CA ASN A 21 -3.14 8.08 -22.68
C ASN A 21 -3.24 9.40 -21.91
N ILE A 22 -2.46 10.40 -22.30
CA ILE A 22 -2.41 11.70 -21.63
C ILE A 22 -3.45 12.62 -22.27
N ARG A 23 -4.48 13.01 -21.50
CA ARG A 23 -5.52 13.93 -21.98
C ARG A 23 -5.14 15.40 -21.81
N LYS A 24 -4.35 15.72 -20.78
CA LYS A 24 -3.91 17.07 -20.45
C LYS A 24 -2.64 17.02 -19.62
N GLU A 25 -1.66 17.84 -19.96
CA GLU A 25 -0.48 18.03 -19.12
C GLU A 25 -0.81 18.93 -17.92
N ALA A 26 -0.38 18.49 -16.74
CA ALA A 26 -0.56 19.22 -15.49
C ALA A 26 0.63 18.95 -14.57
N GLN A 27 0.92 19.91 -13.72
CA GLN A 27 1.94 19.80 -12.66
C GLN A 27 1.25 19.84 -11.30
N THR A 28 1.88 19.19 -10.33
CA THR A 28 1.52 19.28 -8.92
C THR A 28 2.68 19.87 -8.13
N SER A 29 2.41 20.39 -6.94
CA SER A 29 3.40 20.97 -6.05
C SER A 29 3.80 19.97 -4.97
N ASP A 30 5.11 19.78 -4.76
CA ASP A 30 5.66 18.92 -3.70
C ASP A 30 5.34 19.40 -2.28
N LYS A 31 4.77 20.60 -2.13
CA LYS A 31 4.27 21.11 -0.84
C LYS A 31 3.11 20.30 -0.26
N TYR A 32 2.47 19.43 -1.03
CA TYR A 32 1.27 18.70 -0.62
C TYR A 32 1.44 17.19 -0.79
N GLY A 33 1.16 16.44 0.29
CA GLY A 33 1.20 14.99 0.28
C GLY A 33 2.62 14.43 0.14
N PHE A 34 2.68 13.13 -0.16
CA PHE A 34 3.94 12.40 -0.34
C PHE A 34 3.82 11.43 -1.52
N PHE A 35 4.89 11.31 -2.30
CA PHE A 35 5.03 10.20 -3.24
C PHE A 35 4.98 8.87 -2.46
N ALA A 36 4.39 7.84 -3.08
CA ALA A 36 4.12 6.57 -2.40
C ALA A 36 5.38 5.92 -1.80
N ASP A 37 6.51 6.02 -2.50
CA ASP A 37 7.83 5.51 -2.10
C ASP A 37 8.66 6.50 -1.26
N LYS A 38 8.11 7.66 -0.91
CA LYS A 38 8.76 8.69 -0.08
C LYS A 38 7.93 9.09 1.14
N ARG A 39 6.92 8.29 1.49
CA ARG A 39 6.12 8.55 2.70
C ARG A 39 7.00 8.43 3.95
N PRO A 40 6.89 9.37 4.91
CA PRO A 40 7.38 9.16 6.26
C PRO A 40 6.80 7.86 6.83
N ILE A 41 7.54 7.22 7.73
CA ILE A 41 7.18 5.89 8.24
C ILE A 41 5.80 5.88 8.91
N GLU A 42 5.43 6.97 9.59
CA GLU A 42 4.13 7.12 10.24
C GLU A 42 3.00 7.12 9.23
N GLU A 43 3.18 7.81 8.10
CA GLU A 43 2.19 7.87 7.02
C GLU A 43 2.17 6.58 6.19
N LEU A 44 3.32 5.92 6.05
CA LEU A 44 3.39 4.60 5.43
C LEU A 44 2.59 3.59 6.24
N VAL A 45 2.84 3.47 7.54
CA VAL A 45 2.17 2.51 8.43
C VAL A 45 0.65 2.73 8.43
N LYS A 46 0.18 3.98 8.57
CA LYS A 46 -1.25 4.32 8.56
C LYS A 46 -1.96 3.96 7.24
N ASN A 47 -1.26 3.99 6.11
CA ASN A 47 -1.83 3.85 4.77
C ASN A 47 -1.24 2.65 4.00
N SER A 48 -0.81 1.60 4.73
CA SER A 48 -0.17 0.41 4.15
C SER A 48 -1.15 -0.74 3.92
N ILE A 49 -0.75 -1.65 3.02
CA ILE A 49 -1.29 -3.01 2.91
C ILE A 49 -0.17 -3.95 3.32
N ILE A 50 -0.47 -4.91 4.21
CA ILE A 50 0.48 -5.94 4.62
C ILE A 50 0.07 -7.23 3.94
N ASN A 51 0.92 -7.74 3.06
CA ASN A 51 0.77 -9.10 2.54
C ASN A 51 1.24 -10.09 3.61
N LEU A 52 0.30 -10.52 4.44
CA LEU A 52 0.58 -11.30 5.63
C LEU A 52 0.44 -12.80 5.35
N ASP A 53 1.48 -13.55 5.70
CA ASP A 53 1.40 -15.01 5.78
C ASP A 53 0.78 -15.39 7.14
N LYS A 54 -0.51 -15.75 7.14
CA LYS A 54 -1.26 -16.07 8.36
C LYS A 54 -0.82 -17.44 8.89
N PRO A 55 -0.37 -17.56 10.14
CA PRO A 55 -0.03 -18.86 10.71
C PRO A 55 -1.29 -19.73 10.93
N PRO A 56 -1.14 -21.07 10.97
CA PRO A 56 -2.20 -21.97 11.38
C PRO A 56 -2.49 -21.83 12.89
N GLY A 57 -3.76 -21.96 13.28
CA GLY A 57 -4.22 -21.87 14.67
C GLY A 57 -5.12 -20.67 14.97
N PRO A 58 -4.67 -19.40 14.83
CA PRO A 58 -5.50 -18.25 15.13
C PRO A 58 -6.49 -17.95 14.01
N THR A 59 -7.59 -17.30 14.34
CA THR A 59 -8.53 -16.74 13.35
C THR A 59 -7.94 -15.52 12.64
N SER A 60 -8.47 -15.20 11.45
CA SER A 60 -8.07 -13.99 10.72
C SER A 60 -8.33 -12.70 11.52
N HIS A 61 -9.37 -12.67 12.37
CA HIS A 61 -9.69 -11.52 13.22
C HIS A 61 -8.66 -11.34 14.34
N GLU A 62 -8.21 -12.43 14.97
CA GLU A 62 -7.17 -12.38 16.02
C GLU A 62 -5.85 -11.86 15.45
N VAL A 63 -5.43 -12.39 14.29
CA VAL A 63 -4.21 -11.94 13.63
C VAL A 63 -4.29 -10.45 13.26
N ALA A 64 -5.40 -9.99 12.68
CA ALA A 64 -5.60 -8.57 12.41
C ALA A 64 -5.54 -7.73 13.70
N PHE A 65 -6.16 -8.20 14.79
CA PHE A 65 -6.11 -7.52 16.09
C PHE A 65 -4.69 -7.42 16.66
N TRP A 66 -3.86 -8.45 16.51
CA TRP A 66 -2.45 -8.40 16.91
C TRP A 66 -1.68 -7.35 16.14
N ILE A 67 -1.83 -7.29 14.81
CA ILE A 67 -1.22 -6.24 13.98
C ILE A 67 -1.66 -4.85 14.44
N LYS A 68 -2.95 -4.66 14.70
CA LYS A 68 -3.48 -3.40 15.24
C LYS A 68 -2.79 -3.00 16.54
N LYS A 69 -2.56 -3.95 17.45
CA LYS A 69 -1.90 -3.70 18.74
C LYS A 69 -0.40 -3.44 18.58
N MET A 70 0.30 -4.22 17.77
CA MET A 70 1.74 -4.07 17.52
C MET A 70 2.11 -2.69 16.97
N PHE A 71 1.30 -2.16 16.05
CA PHE A 71 1.53 -0.86 15.43
C PHE A 71 0.72 0.29 16.08
N ASN A 72 0.03 0.03 17.20
CA ASN A 72 -0.82 1.00 17.90
C ASN A 72 -1.82 1.73 16.98
N LEU A 73 -2.53 0.97 16.14
CA LEU A 73 -3.42 1.51 15.12
C LEU A 73 -4.85 1.68 15.64
N ASN A 74 -5.54 2.70 15.11
CA ASN A 74 -6.96 2.92 15.42
C ASN A 74 -7.88 1.93 14.70
N LYS A 75 -7.52 1.52 13.47
CA LYS A 75 -8.31 0.64 12.61
C LYS A 75 -7.40 -0.31 11.82
N VAL A 76 -7.90 -1.51 11.56
CA VAL A 76 -7.31 -2.54 10.71
C VAL A 76 -8.45 -3.34 10.08
N GLY A 77 -8.21 -3.96 8.93
CA GLY A 77 -9.11 -4.94 8.31
C GLY A 77 -8.32 -6.01 7.58
N HIS A 78 -8.94 -7.15 7.31
CA HIS A 78 -8.38 -8.21 6.47
C HIS A 78 -9.24 -8.40 5.21
N GLY A 79 -8.62 -8.79 4.10
CA GLY A 79 -9.29 -8.88 2.78
C GLY A 79 -10.22 -10.09 2.60
N GLY A 80 -10.21 -11.03 3.54
CA GLY A 80 -11.02 -12.24 3.54
C GLY A 80 -10.69 -13.10 4.75
N THR A 81 -11.63 -13.93 5.21
CA THR A 81 -11.40 -14.85 6.33
C THR A 81 -10.76 -16.11 5.79
N LEU A 82 -9.57 -16.43 6.31
CA LEU A 82 -8.98 -17.76 6.20
C LEU A 82 -9.36 -18.58 7.43
N GLU A 83 -9.57 -19.88 7.21
CA GLU A 83 -9.80 -20.84 8.29
C GLU A 83 -8.61 -20.85 9.27
N PRO A 84 -8.86 -21.17 10.55
CA PRO A 84 -7.83 -21.29 11.58
C PRO A 84 -6.66 -22.19 11.18
#